data_AF-A0A6C0IP60-F1
#
_entry.id   AF-A0A6C0IP60-F1
#
_cell.length_a   1.000
_cell.length_b   1.000
_cell.length_c   1.000
_cell.angle_alpha   90.00
_cell.angle_beta   90.00
_cell.angle_gamma   90.00
#
_symmetry.space_group_name_H-M   'P 1'
#
loop_
_entity.id
_entity.type
_entity.pdbx_description
1 polymer ?
#
loop_
_entity_poly.entity_id
_entity_poly.type
_entity_poly.pdbx_seq_one_letter_code
_entity_poly.pdbx_strand_id
1 'polypeptide(L)'
;MSTEMSQTNQNKFEIHDPVREMYPMDSYPTFEPLTLEDGEWTSLYIPVITDNLYLSSPTTSQSTRFQAKFLKSFIENNLQIGSVKRIDFVDRSIESSSTPVKSAYVHFNHWYDSKSAVALRNNLNTHGKHRQNGYFAKDDVGSRFYTILKNGSYASGYFVFKINHKPIDEAEYDVNIHQLSATATILEQKIKEKDALLQAIKMQLSDENKEPMDIIKEISALLL
;
A
#
# COMPACT_ATOMS: atom_id res chain seq x y z
N MET A 1 37.92 -46.48 -18.95
CA MET A 1 37.88 -45.22 -18.19
C MET A 1 37.35 -44.15 -19.14
N SER A 2 36.03 -43.94 -19.09
CA SER A 2 35.35 -42.91 -19.87
C SER A 2 34.63 -42.03 -18.86
N THR A 3 35.07 -40.79 -18.70
CA THR A 3 34.47 -39.83 -17.79
C THR A 3 33.50 -38.98 -18.61
N GLU A 4 32.21 -39.21 -18.41
CA GLU A 4 31.13 -38.35 -18.91
C GLU A 4 31.22 -37.00 -18.19
N MET A 5 31.40 -35.91 -18.96
CA MET A 5 31.13 -34.56 -18.47
C MET A 5 29.64 -34.29 -18.65
N SER A 6 28.91 -34.35 -17.54
CA SER A 6 27.52 -33.88 -17.47
C SER A 6 27.52 -32.35 -17.35
N GLN A 7 27.33 -31.65 -18.47
CA GLN A 7 27.03 -30.21 -18.45
C GLN A 7 25.55 -30.03 -18.18
N THR A 8 25.20 -29.66 -16.95
CA THR A 8 23.85 -29.25 -16.58
C THR A 8 23.63 -27.82 -17.07
N ASN A 9 23.02 -27.68 -18.25
CA ASN A 9 22.45 -26.43 -18.73
C ASN A 9 21.29 -26.02 -17.81
N GLN A 10 21.56 -25.19 -16.81
CA GLN A 10 20.51 -24.46 -16.09
C GLN A 10 20.07 -23.29 -16.97
N ASN A 11 19.04 -23.51 -17.80
CA ASN A 11 18.26 -22.43 -18.39
C ASN A 11 17.56 -21.68 -17.25
N LYS A 12 18.22 -20.64 -16.74
CA LYS A 12 17.65 -19.68 -15.83
C LYS A 12 16.71 -18.81 -16.67
N PHE A 13 15.40 -19.09 -16.61
CA PHE A 13 14.40 -18.20 -17.19
C PHE A 13 14.51 -16.85 -16.48
N GLU A 14 15.19 -15.88 -17.11
CA GLU A 14 15.17 -14.51 -16.66
C GLU A 14 13.74 -13.98 -16.85
N ILE A 15 13.02 -13.79 -15.74
CA ILE A 15 11.74 -13.11 -15.77
C ILE A 15 12.04 -11.67 -16.16
N HIS A 16 11.65 -11.31 -17.38
CA HIS A 16 11.77 -9.95 -17.89
C HIS A 16 11.03 -8.98 -16.96
N ASP A 17 11.78 -8.04 -16.38
CA ASP A 17 11.26 -7.01 -15.50
C ASP A 17 11.29 -5.64 -16.22
N PRO A 18 10.15 -5.16 -16.71
CA PRO A 18 10.11 -3.94 -17.53
C PRO A 18 10.54 -2.69 -16.74
N VAL A 19 10.48 -2.72 -15.40
CA VAL A 19 10.94 -1.61 -14.56
C VAL A 19 12.45 -1.46 -14.64
N ARG A 20 13.20 -2.57 -14.70
CA ARG A 20 14.66 -2.55 -14.85
C ARG A 20 15.10 -1.99 -16.21
N GLU A 21 14.29 -2.20 -17.24
CA GLU A 21 14.56 -1.64 -18.57
C GLU A 21 14.21 -0.16 -18.66
N MET A 22 13.05 0.25 -18.13
CA MET A 22 12.64 1.66 -18.15
C MET A 22 13.50 2.52 -17.22
N TYR A 23 13.87 1.96 -16.07
CA TYR A 23 14.55 2.65 -14.96
C TYR A 23 15.79 1.86 -14.53
N PRO A 24 16.82 1.77 -15.41
CA PRO A 24 17.99 0.98 -15.14
C PRO A 24 18.80 1.53 -13.96
N MET A 25 19.31 0.61 -13.14
CA MET A 25 20.27 0.88 -12.07
C MET A 25 21.65 0.39 -12.49
N ASP A 26 22.71 0.98 -11.92
CA ASP A 26 24.09 0.51 -12.13
C ASP A 26 24.31 -0.93 -11.70
N SER A 27 23.68 -1.28 -10.60
CA SER A 27 23.66 -2.63 -10.08
C SER A 27 22.34 -2.86 -9.35
N TYR A 28 21.93 -4.12 -9.32
CA TYR A 28 20.84 -4.60 -8.48
C TYR A 28 21.46 -5.42 -7.36
N PRO A 29 22.05 -4.77 -6.34
CA PRO A 29 22.69 -5.47 -5.24
C PRO A 29 21.66 -6.32 -4.51
N THR A 30 22.07 -7.55 -4.20
CA THR A 30 21.40 -8.36 -3.19
C THR A 30 21.79 -7.81 -1.84
N PHE A 31 20.81 -7.33 -1.08
CA PHE A 31 21.03 -6.86 0.28
C PHE A 31 20.77 -7.97 1.26
N GLU A 32 21.56 -8.00 2.32
CA GLU A 32 21.24 -8.81 3.49
C GLU A 32 19.96 -8.27 4.15
N PRO A 33 19.17 -9.14 4.80
CA PRO A 33 18.02 -8.70 5.59
C PRO A 33 18.45 -7.80 6.75
N LEU A 34 17.80 -6.64 6.89
CA LEU A 34 17.95 -5.79 8.07
C LEU A 34 17.30 -6.49 9.27
N THR A 35 18.06 -6.65 10.36
CA THR A 35 17.54 -7.18 11.62
C THR A 35 16.65 -6.12 12.27
N LEU A 36 15.42 -6.51 12.60
CA LEU A 36 14.44 -5.66 13.28
C LEU A 36 14.24 -6.14 14.71
N GLU A 37 13.93 -5.22 15.61
CA GLU A 37 13.53 -5.55 16.99
C GLU A 37 12.09 -6.05 17.05
N ASP A 38 11.77 -6.81 18.10
CA ASP A 38 10.41 -7.32 18.33
C ASP A 38 9.42 -6.15 18.46
N GLY A 39 8.33 -6.22 17.70
CA GLY A 39 7.27 -5.20 17.68
C GLY A 39 7.53 -4.05 16.71
N GLU A 40 8.68 -4.02 16.02
CA GLU A 40 8.88 -3.07 14.93
C GLU A 40 7.95 -3.34 13.74
N TRP A 41 7.52 -2.26 13.08
CA TRP A 41 6.63 -2.35 11.94
C TRP A 41 7.36 -2.91 10.70
N THR A 42 6.64 -3.75 9.95
CA THR A 42 7.18 -4.52 8.80
C THR A 42 6.50 -4.18 7.48
N SER A 43 5.59 -3.20 7.46
CA SER A 43 4.82 -2.84 6.27
C SER A 43 4.68 -1.33 6.10
N LEU A 44 4.53 -0.91 4.84
CA LEU A 44 4.33 0.48 4.46
C LEU A 44 2.92 0.71 3.93
N TYR A 45 2.47 1.95 4.07
CA TYR A 45 1.24 2.44 3.50
C TYR A 45 1.54 3.61 2.55
N ILE A 46 0.99 3.53 1.33
CA ILE A 46 1.01 4.60 0.33
C ILE A 46 -0.42 5.13 0.18
N PRO A 47 -0.73 6.34 0.69
CA PRO A 47 -2.09 6.84 0.68
C PRO A 47 -2.62 7.13 -0.73
N VAL A 48 -1.75 7.58 -1.63
CA VAL A 48 -2.13 8.02 -2.96
C VAL A 48 -1.06 7.58 -3.94
N ILE A 49 -1.49 6.81 -4.95
CA ILE A 49 -0.73 6.52 -6.16
C ILE A 49 -1.45 7.25 -7.29
N THR A 50 -0.92 8.43 -7.63
CA THR A 50 -1.48 9.26 -8.69
C THR A 50 -1.40 8.52 -10.02
N ASP A 51 -2.49 8.54 -10.78
CA ASP A 51 -2.52 7.94 -12.10
C ASP A 51 -1.70 8.73 -13.12
N ASN A 52 -1.52 10.03 -12.92
CA ASN A 52 -0.80 10.95 -13.79
C ASN A 52 0.67 11.19 -13.35
N LEU A 53 1.31 10.18 -12.77
CA LEU A 53 2.71 10.25 -12.36
C LEU A 53 3.63 9.80 -13.50
N TYR A 54 4.69 10.56 -13.78
CA TYR A 54 5.70 10.26 -14.80
C TYR A 54 7.09 10.25 -14.18
N LEU A 55 7.96 9.43 -14.74
CA LEU A 55 9.35 9.30 -14.33
C LEU A 55 10.23 9.25 -15.58
N SER A 56 11.32 10.01 -15.56
CA SER A 56 12.28 10.01 -16.66
C SER A 56 13.30 8.88 -16.49
N SER A 57 13.60 8.19 -17.58
CA SER A 57 14.72 7.25 -17.60
C SER A 57 16.03 8.04 -17.49
N PRO A 58 16.91 7.70 -16.53
CA PRO A 58 18.18 8.38 -16.34
C PRO A 58 19.14 8.19 -17.51
N THR A 59 18.97 7.13 -18.30
CA THR A 59 19.86 6.76 -19.41
C THR A 59 19.36 7.25 -20.76
N THR A 60 18.06 7.18 -21.01
CA THR A 60 17.48 7.52 -22.33
C THR A 60 16.82 8.88 -22.39
N SER A 61 16.66 9.56 -21.25
CA SER A 61 15.87 10.80 -21.09
C SER A 61 14.40 10.68 -21.54
N GLN A 62 13.93 9.46 -21.85
CA GLN A 62 12.53 9.22 -22.15
C GLN A 62 11.71 9.22 -20.88
N SER A 63 10.57 9.88 -20.90
CA SER A 63 9.66 9.88 -19.77
C SER A 63 8.51 8.92 -19.99
N THR A 64 8.33 8.02 -19.03
CA THR A 64 7.28 7.03 -19.04
C THR A 64 6.31 7.26 -17.90
N ARG A 65 5.03 6.99 -18.15
CA ARG A 65 4.00 7.04 -17.11
C ARG A 65 4.28 5.94 -16.08
N PHE A 66 4.45 6.32 -14.83
CA PHE A 66 4.63 5.39 -13.72
C PHE A 66 3.28 4.77 -13.35
N GLN A 67 3.16 3.46 -13.53
CA GLN A 67 1.96 2.70 -13.24
C GLN A 67 2.11 1.97 -11.90
N ALA A 68 1.01 1.81 -11.17
CA ALA A 68 0.99 1.11 -9.89
C ALA A 68 1.59 -0.31 -9.96
N LYS A 69 1.44 -1.00 -11.10
CA LYS A 69 2.03 -2.34 -11.34
C LYS A 69 3.56 -2.38 -11.25
N PHE A 70 4.23 -1.24 -11.44
CA PHE A 70 5.69 -1.12 -11.35
C PHE A 70 6.18 -0.98 -9.90
N LEU A 71 5.27 -0.74 -8.94
CA LEU A 71 5.63 -0.40 -7.58
C LEU A 71 6.48 -1.46 -6.88
N LYS A 72 6.18 -2.75 -7.07
CA LYS A 72 6.95 -3.87 -6.48
C LYS A 72 8.42 -3.78 -6.87
N SER A 73 8.68 -3.87 -8.18
CA SER A 73 10.04 -3.85 -8.70
C SER A 73 10.73 -2.51 -8.39
N PHE A 74 10.00 -1.40 -8.45
CA PHE A 74 10.58 -0.08 -8.14
C PHE A 74 11.05 0.02 -6.68
N ILE A 75 10.27 -0.50 -5.72
CA ILE A 75 10.64 -0.53 -4.29
C ILE A 75 11.85 -1.44 -4.06
N GLU A 76 11.88 -2.62 -4.68
CA GLU A 76 12.95 -3.60 -4.51
C GLU A 76 14.25 -3.12 -5.19
N ASN A 77 14.18 -2.62 -6.41
CA ASN A 77 15.33 -2.43 -7.28
C ASN A 77 15.84 -0.98 -7.29
N ASN A 78 14.94 -0.01 -7.44
CA ASN A 78 15.31 1.41 -7.60
C ASN A 78 15.43 2.12 -6.24
N LEU A 79 14.51 1.86 -5.32
CA LEU A 79 14.54 2.45 -3.98
C LEU A 79 15.35 1.61 -2.99
N GLN A 80 15.58 0.32 -3.29
CA GLN A 80 16.39 -0.58 -2.49
C GLN A 80 15.89 -0.69 -1.04
N ILE A 81 14.58 -0.72 -0.84
CA ILE A 81 13.96 -0.64 0.49
C ILE A 81 13.84 -2.02 1.17
N GLY A 82 13.45 -3.04 0.42
CA GLY A 82 13.20 -4.37 0.98
C GLY A 82 12.62 -5.33 -0.04
N SER A 83 12.64 -6.62 0.30
CA SER A 83 11.99 -7.67 -0.49
C SER A 83 10.49 -7.62 -0.27
N VAL A 84 9.72 -7.35 -1.31
CA VAL A 84 8.27 -7.18 -1.22
C VAL A 84 7.61 -8.55 -1.34
N LYS A 85 6.88 -8.93 -0.29
CA LYS A 85 6.05 -10.13 -0.25
C LYS A 85 4.81 -9.97 -1.14
N ARG A 86 4.05 -8.89 -0.92
CA ARG A 86 2.86 -8.54 -1.70
C ARG A 86 2.52 -7.06 -1.58
N ILE A 87 1.65 -6.60 -2.48
CA ILE A 87 1.09 -5.24 -2.44
C ILE A 87 -0.42 -5.34 -2.57
N ASP A 88 -1.13 -4.85 -1.56
CA ASP A 88 -2.58 -4.82 -1.52
C ASP A 88 -3.06 -3.44 -1.99
N PHE A 89 -3.60 -3.37 -3.21
CA PHE A 89 -4.14 -2.13 -3.77
C PHE A 89 -5.59 -1.93 -3.34
N VAL A 90 -5.92 -0.72 -2.89
CA VAL A 90 -7.27 -0.35 -2.46
C VAL A 90 -7.67 0.96 -3.12
N ASP A 91 -8.81 0.96 -3.80
CA ASP A 91 -9.42 2.18 -4.32
C ASP A 91 -10.24 2.85 -3.21
N ARG A 92 -9.99 4.13 -2.95
CA ARG A 92 -10.65 4.89 -1.89
C ARG A 92 -11.36 6.10 -2.47
N SER A 93 -12.62 6.28 -2.13
CA SER A 93 -13.27 7.56 -2.37
C SER A 93 -12.74 8.60 -1.37
N ILE A 94 -12.31 9.76 -1.85
CA ILE A 94 -11.96 10.90 -1.00
C ILE A 94 -12.89 12.03 -1.37
N GLU A 95 -13.43 12.75 -0.38
CA GLU A 95 -14.42 13.81 -0.59
C GLU A 95 -13.94 14.91 -1.55
N SER A 96 -12.62 15.14 -1.59
CA SER A 96 -11.99 16.15 -2.45
C SER A 96 -11.77 15.70 -3.89
N SER A 97 -12.13 14.47 -4.27
CA SER A 97 -11.93 13.94 -5.62
C SER A 97 -13.21 13.28 -6.13
N SER A 98 -13.61 13.64 -7.35
CA SER A 98 -14.71 12.97 -8.04
C SER A 98 -14.35 11.56 -8.52
N THR A 99 -13.06 11.21 -8.52
CA THR A 99 -12.55 9.88 -8.87
C THR A 99 -11.93 9.19 -7.65
N PRO A 100 -12.20 7.88 -7.44
CA PRO A 100 -11.51 7.10 -6.42
C PRO A 100 -9.99 7.18 -6.59
N VAL A 101 -9.28 7.31 -5.48
CA VAL A 101 -7.83 7.36 -5.44
C VAL A 101 -7.28 5.99 -5.05
N LYS A 102 -6.34 5.51 -5.85
CA LYS A 102 -5.63 4.26 -5.58
C LYS A 102 -4.64 4.44 -4.43
N SER A 103 -4.70 3.55 -3.47
CA SER A 103 -3.77 3.42 -2.35
C SER A 103 -3.15 2.03 -2.33
N ALA A 104 -2.05 1.85 -1.59
CA ALA A 104 -1.38 0.56 -1.49
C ALA A 104 -0.87 0.29 -0.07
N TYR A 105 -0.98 -0.96 0.35
CA TYR A 105 -0.28 -1.51 1.51
C TYR A 105 0.82 -2.43 1.00
N VAL A 106 2.07 -2.14 1.36
CA VAL A 106 3.25 -2.88 0.91
C VAL A 106 3.74 -3.73 2.07
N HIS A 107 3.70 -5.04 1.89
CA HIS A 107 4.12 -6.03 2.87
C HIS A 107 5.47 -6.59 2.45
N PHE A 108 6.44 -6.60 3.36
CA PHE A 108 7.81 -7.06 3.09
C PHE A 108 8.01 -8.50 3.61
N ASN A 109 8.79 -9.30 2.89
CA ASN A 109 9.40 -10.50 3.45
C ASN A 109 10.46 -10.11 4.49
N HIS A 110 11.29 -9.13 4.12
CA HIS A 110 12.26 -8.47 4.98
C HIS A 110 12.64 -7.11 4.40
N TRP A 111 13.13 -6.24 5.27
CA TRP A 111 13.77 -4.99 4.86
C TRP A 111 15.20 -5.27 4.40
N TYR A 112 15.70 -4.47 3.47
CA TYR A 112 17.11 -4.55 3.09
C TYR A 112 17.96 -3.78 4.09
N ASP A 113 19.14 -4.29 4.42
CA ASP A 113 20.18 -3.53 5.10
C ASP A 113 20.87 -2.59 4.09
N SER A 114 20.12 -1.57 3.69
CA SER A 114 20.56 -0.55 2.75
C SER A 114 20.45 0.84 3.38
N LYS A 115 21.30 1.77 2.92
CA LYS A 115 21.25 3.17 3.36
C LYS A 115 19.86 3.78 3.15
N SER A 116 19.22 3.48 2.02
CA SER A 116 17.88 3.96 1.67
C SER A 116 16.81 3.42 2.60
N ALA A 117 16.84 2.12 2.90
CA ALA A 117 15.90 1.46 3.80
C ALA A 117 16.02 2.02 5.23
N VAL A 118 17.25 2.08 5.76
CA VAL A 118 17.53 2.61 7.11
C VAL A 118 17.11 4.09 7.21
N ALA A 119 17.46 4.91 6.21
CA ALA A 119 17.06 6.32 6.19
C ALA A 119 15.53 6.50 6.14
N LEU A 120 14.84 5.69 5.34
CA LEU A 120 13.37 5.72 5.27
C LEU A 120 12.75 5.34 6.62
N ARG A 121 13.20 4.25 7.25
CA ARG A 121 12.70 3.82 8.57
C ARG A 121 12.90 4.90 9.62
N ASN A 122 14.10 5.47 9.72
CA ASN A 122 14.41 6.55 10.65
C ASN A 122 13.52 7.79 10.41
N ASN A 123 13.32 8.16 9.14
CA ASN A 123 12.49 9.30 8.79
C ASN A 123 11.01 9.07 9.17
N LEU A 124 10.49 7.86 8.95
CA LEU A 124 9.13 7.48 9.30
C LEU A 124 8.91 7.40 10.81
N ASN A 125 9.86 6.84 11.57
CA ASN A 125 9.80 6.82 13.03
C ASN A 125 9.82 8.25 13.61
N THR A 126 10.52 9.18 12.97
CA THR A 126 10.65 10.57 13.46
C THR A 126 9.48 11.47 13.04
N HIS A 127 9.03 11.37 11.77
CA HIS A 127 8.09 12.33 11.17
C HIS A 127 6.73 11.72 10.79
N GLY A 128 6.58 10.39 10.86
CA GLY A 128 5.37 9.66 10.49
C GLY A 128 5.04 9.58 8.99
N LYS A 129 5.79 10.30 8.13
CA LYS A 129 5.61 10.31 6.68
C LYS A 129 6.90 10.63 5.95
N HIS A 130 7.10 10.02 4.78
CA HIS A 130 8.23 10.28 3.90
C HIS A 130 7.76 10.57 2.48
N ARG A 131 8.27 11.62 1.85
CA ARG A 131 7.94 11.96 0.46
C ARG A 131 9.01 11.42 -0.48
N GLN A 132 8.63 10.48 -1.33
CA GLN A 132 9.50 9.95 -2.36
C GLN A 132 9.31 10.74 -3.66
N ASN A 133 10.30 11.55 -4.03
CA ASN A 133 10.25 12.41 -5.22
C ASN A 133 10.88 11.77 -6.46
N GLY A 134 11.38 10.53 -6.38
CA GLY A 134 12.13 9.90 -7.47
C GLY A 134 13.07 8.83 -6.96
N TYR A 135 14.20 8.61 -7.63
CA TYR A 135 15.30 7.77 -7.17
C TYR A 135 16.61 8.28 -7.75
N PHE A 136 17.73 7.88 -7.15
CA PHE A 136 19.06 8.15 -7.69
C PHE A 136 19.51 6.93 -8.49
N ALA A 137 19.86 7.16 -9.76
CA ALA A 137 20.34 6.14 -10.66
C ALA A 137 21.88 6.14 -10.70
N LYS A 138 22.42 5.59 -11.78
CA LYS A 138 23.86 5.60 -12.09
C LYS A 138 24.50 6.97 -11.90
N ASP A 139 25.71 6.99 -11.34
CA ASP A 139 26.52 8.20 -11.11
C ASP A 139 25.82 9.30 -10.29
N ASP A 140 24.89 8.91 -9.40
CA ASP A 140 24.07 9.82 -8.58
C ASP A 140 23.18 10.76 -9.43
N VAL A 141 22.87 10.36 -10.67
CA VAL A 141 21.92 11.07 -11.52
C VAL A 141 20.50 10.83 -10.99
N GLY A 142 19.96 11.83 -10.30
CA GLY A 142 18.61 11.80 -9.75
C GLY A 142 17.54 11.85 -10.84
N SER A 143 16.74 10.79 -10.96
CA SER A 143 15.49 10.81 -11.71
C SER A 143 14.35 11.22 -10.80
N ARG A 144 13.59 12.25 -11.19
CA ARG A 144 12.49 12.81 -10.38
C ARG A 144 11.14 12.52 -11.01
N PHE A 145 10.17 12.25 -10.15
CA PHE A 145 8.78 12.18 -10.53
C PHE A 145 8.24 13.57 -10.87
N TYR A 146 7.35 13.60 -11.84
CA TYR A 146 6.57 14.76 -12.20
C TYR A 146 5.16 14.37 -12.63
N THR A 147 4.27 15.36 -12.72
CA THR A 147 2.90 15.22 -13.20
C THR A 147 2.64 16.23 -14.31
N ILE A 148 1.73 15.91 -15.22
CA ILE A 148 1.36 16.80 -16.35
C ILE A 148 -0.01 17.38 -16.07
N LEU A 149 -0.10 18.68 -15.78
CA LEU A 149 -1.36 19.34 -15.47
C LEU A 149 -2.24 19.49 -16.72
N LYS A 150 -3.54 19.76 -16.52
CA LYS A 150 -4.52 19.89 -17.64
C LYS A 150 -4.13 20.96 -18.67
N ASN A 151 -3.41 22.00 -18.26
CA ASN A 151 -2.91 23.07 -19.11
C ASN A 151 -1.60 22.71 -19.86
N GLY A 152 -1.11 21.47 -19.73
CA GLY A 152 0.14 21.01 -20.33
C GLY A 152 1.42 21.36 -19.54
N SER A 153 1.30 22.12 -18.45
CA SER A 153 2.45 22.44 -17.60
C SER A 153 2.87 21.26 -16.71
N TYR A 154 4.15 21.23 -16.33
CA TYR A 154 4.70 20.21 -15.43
C TYR A 154 4.64 20.67 -13.97
N ALA A 155 4.31 19.75 -13.07
CA ALA A 155 4.42 19.94 -11.62
C ALA A 155 5.23 18.81 -10.98
N SER A 156 5.89 19.10 -9.86
CA SER A 156 6.64 18.08 -9.11
C SER A 156 5.72 16.95 -8.66
N GLY A 157 6.14 15.71 -8.93
CA GLY A 157 5.44 14.49 -8.59
C GLY A 157 6.11 13.78 -7.43
N TYR A 158 5.31 13.02 -6.68
CA TYR A 158 5.79 12.19 -5.58
C TYR A 158 4.71 11.18 -5.19
N PHE A 159 5.11 10.17 -4.43
CA PHE A 159 4.22 9.45 -3.53
C PHE A 159 4.71 9.56 -2.09
N VAL A 160 3.81 9.31 -1.14
CA VAL A 160 4.10 9.42 0.30
C VAL A 160 4.10 8.03 0.90
N PHE A 161 5.16 7.67 1.59
CA PHE A 161 5.20 6.52 2.47
C PHE A 161 4.76 6.91 3.88
N LYS A 162 4.05 6.01 4.54
CA LYS A 162 3.70 6.04 5.96
C LYS A 162 3.89 4.65 6.54
N ILE A 163 4.02 4.57 7.86
CA ILE A 163 3.98 3.31 8.58
C ILE A 163 2.57 2.73 8.46
N ASN A 164 2.47 1.44 8.10
CA ASN A 164 1.22 0.72 8.22
C ASN A 164 1.10 0.12 9.62
N HIS A 165 0.30 0.76 10.48
CA HIS A 165 0.10 0.33 11.87
C HIS A 165 -0.91 -0.82 12.02
N LYS A 166 -1.60 -1.19 10.94
CA LYS A 166 -2.58 -2.28 10.94
C LYS A 166 -2.35 -3.18 9.72
N PRO A 167 -1.20 -3.87 9.65
CA PRO A 167 -0.98 -4.87 8.61
C PRO A 167 -2.12 -5.89 8.64
N ILE A 168 -2.68 -6.17 7.48
CA ILE A 168 -3.67 -7.23 7.34
C ILE A 168 -2.91 -8.56 7.35
N ASP A 169 -3.30 -9.43 8.27
CA ASP A 169 -2.75 -10.77 8.36
C ASP A 169 -3.03 -11.56 7.08
N GLU A 170 -2.09 -12.41 6.72
CA GLU A 170 -2.26 -13.29 5.57
C GLU A 170 -3.26 -14.38 5.96
N ALA A 171 -4.39 -14.41 5.29
CA ALA A 171 -5.37 -15.44 5.54
C ALA A 171 -5.12 -16.60 4.57
N GLU A 172 -4.73 -17.75 5.11
CA GLU A 172 -4.63 -18.99 4.35
C GLU A 172 -6.04 -19.46 3.99
N TYR A 173 -6.45 -19.13 2.77
CA TYR A 173 -7.74 -19.53 2.23
C TYR A 173 -7.51 -20.18 0.87
N ASP A 174 -7.71 -21.49 0.80
CA ASP A 174 -7.67 -22.26 -0.45
C ASP A 174 -9.03 -22.13 -1.17
N VAL A 175 -9.39 -20.90 -1.54
CA VAL A 175 -10.60 -20.60 -2.29
C VAL A 175 -10.27 -19.71 -3.48
N ASN A 176 -10.92 -19.98 -4.61
CA ASN A 176 -10.71 -19.17 -5.80
C ASN A 176 -11.33 -17.77 -5.64
N ILE A 177 -10.88 -16.82 -6.47
CA ILE A 177 -11.28 -15.41 -6.36
C ILE A 177 -12.79 -15.18 -6.48
N HIS A 178 -13.52 -16.06 -7.19
CA HIS A 178 -14.97 -15.95 -7.34
C HIS A 178 -15.70 -16.34 -6.06
N GLN A 179 -15.23 -17.38 -5.37
CA GLN A 179 -15.77 -17.80 -4.06
C GLN A 179 -15.52 -16.73 -3.00
N LEU A 180 -14.33 -16.12 -2.99
CA LEU A 180 -14.01 -14.98 -2.13
C LEU A 180 -14.92 -13.78 -2.39
N SER A 181 -15.09 -13.39 -3.66
CA SER A 181 -15.96 -12.27 -4.03
C SER A 181 -17.41 -12.51 -3.62
N ALA A 182 -17.95 -13.71 -3.87
CA ALA A 182 -19.30 -14.06 -3.45
C ALA A 182 -19.47 -14.02 -1.92
N THR A 183 -18.47 -14.51 -1.19
CA THR A 183 -18.48 -14.49 0.28
C THR A 183 -18.43 -13.06 0.81
N ALA A 184 -17.60 -12.20 0.22
CA ALA A 184 -17.51 -10.78 0.57
C ALA A 184 -18.86 -10.07 0.36
N THR A 185 -19.53 -10.29 -0.78
CA THR A 185 -20.86 -9.72 -1.04
C THR A 185 -21.90 -10.19 -0.02
N ILE A 186 -21.90 -11.47 0.35
CA ILE A 186 -22.80 -12.02 1.38
C ILE A 186 -22.51 -11.38 2.75
N LEU A 187 -21.24 -11.21 3.10
CA LEU A 187 -20.82 -10.59 4.36
C LEU A 187 -21.23 -9.12 4.42
N GLU A 188 -21.04 -8.35 3.35
CA GLU A 188 -21.51 -6.95 3.26
C GLU A 188 -23.02 -6.84 3.46
N GLN A 189 -23.79 -7.75 2.86
CA GLN A 189 -25.24 -7.76 3.02
C GLN A 189 -25.64 -8.07 4.47
N LYS A 190 -25.00 -9.06 5.11
CA LYS A 190 -25.24 -9.39 6.52
C LYS A 190 -24.87 -8.24 7.47
N ILE A 191 -23.81 -7.49 7.17
CA ILE A 191 -23.43 -6.30 7.95
C ILE A 191 -24.55 -5.26 7.87
N LYS A 192 -25.04 -4.95 6.65
CA LYS A 192 -26.17 -4.01 6.48
C LYS A 192 -27.42 -4.45 7.23
N GLU A 193 -27.77 -5.73 7.16
CA GLU A 193 -28.92 -6.29 7.89
C GLU A 193 -28.76 -6.15 9.41
N LYS A 194 -27.56 -6.45 9.93
CA LYS A 194 -27.28 -6.30 11.36
C LYS A 194 -27.25 -4.85 11.82
N ASP A 195 -26.74 -3.93 11.02
CA ASP A 195 -26.74 -2.50 11.34
C ASP A 195 -28.18 -1.94 11.37
N ALA A 196 -29.03 -2.36 10.44
CA ALA A 196 -30.45 -2.01 10.45
C ALA A 196 -31.16 -2.55 11.69
N LEU A 197 -30.87 -3.80 12.08
CA LEU A 197 -31.44 -4.42 13.26
C LEU A 197 -30.93 -3.76 14.56
N LEU A 198 -29.64 -3.40 14.62
CA LEU A 198 -29.07 -2.62 15.72
C LEU A 198 -29.72 -1.24 15.85
N GLN A 199 -30.00 -0.55 14.73
CA GLN A 199 -30.71 0.72 14.75
C GLN A 199 -32.14 0.55 15.26
N ALA A 200 -32.86 -0.48 14.81
CA ALA A 200 -34.22 -0.76 15.26
C ALA A 200 -34.27 -1.04 16.77
N ILE A 201 -33.37 -1.89 17.29
CA ILE A 201 -33.27 -2.17 18.72
C ILE A 201 -32.90 -0.91 19.52
N LYS A 202 -31.97 -0.07 19.02
CA LYS A 202 -31.61 1.19 19.67
C LYS A 202 -32.79 2.17 19.74
N MET A 203 -33.61 2.23 18.68
CA MET A 203 -34.85 3.03 18.70
C MET A 203 -35.83 2.50 19.74
N GLN A 204 -36.08 1.19 19.77
CA GLN A 204 -36.98 0.56 20.74
C GLN A 204 -36.54 0.83 22.19
N LEU A 205 -35.26 0.63 22.50
CA LEU A 205 -34.69 0.96 23.82
C LEU A 205 -34.79 2.45 24.15
N SER A 206 -34.73 3.35 23.16
CA SER A 206 -34.87 4.78 23.40
C SER A 206 -36.31 5.19 23.68
N ASP A 207 -37.28 4.52 23.07
CA ASP A 207 -38.70 4.79 23.29
C ASP A 207 -39.21 4.12 24.57
N GLU A 208 -38.76 2.90 24.89
CA GLU A 208 -39.03 2.24 26.17
C GLU A 208 -38.42 2.97 27.37
N ASN A 209 -37.36 3.77 27.19
CA ASN A 209 -36.80 4.61 28.26
C ASN A 209 -37.47 5.99 28.39
N LYS A 210 -38.29 6.41 27.42
CA LYS A 210 -39.10 7.65 27.53
C LYS A 210 -40.31 7.44 28.41
N GLU A 211 -41.03 6.31 28.26
CA GLU A 211 -42.24 6.06 29.06
C GLU A 211 -42.00 6.08 30.60
N PRO A 212 -40.94 5.44 31.14
CA PRO A 212 -40.63 5.52 32.56
C PRO A 212 -40.24 6.93 33.00
N MET A 213 -39.51 7.68 32.15
CA MET A 213 -39.10 9.06 32.43
C MET A 213 -40.29 10.02 32.48
N ASP A 214 -41.27 9.84 31.60
CA ASP A 214 -42.47 10.67 31.55
C ASP A 214 -43.38 10.39 32.76
N ILE A 215 -43.53 9.13 33.16
CA ILE A 215 -44.24 8.73 34.40
C ILE A 215 -43.53 9.29 35.65
N ILE A 216 -42.19 9.22 35.71
CA ILE A 216 -41.41 9.77 36.84
C ILE A 216 -41.56 11.29 36.92
N LYS A 217 -41.63 11.99 35.77
CA LYS A 217 -41.89 13.44 35.72
C LYS A 217 -43.29 13.78 36.23
N GLU A 218 -44.32 13.06 35.82
CA GLU A 218 -45.69 13.28 36.29
C GLU A 218 -45.83 13.04 37.80
N ILE A 219 -45.24 11.97 38.32
CA ILE A 219 -45.25 11.68 39.76
C ILE A 219 -44.50 12.77 40.55
N SER A 220 -43.37 13.26 40.03
CA SER A 220 -42.59 14.32 40.68
C SER A 220 -43.33 15.66 40.71
N ALA A 221 -44.15 15.94 39.69
CA ALA A 221 -44.98 17.15 39.62
C ALA A 221 -46.20 17.10 40.55
N LEU A 222 -46.69 15.91 40.91
CA LEU A 222 -47.79 15.71 41.87
C LEU A 222 -47.35 15.74 43.33
N LEU A 223 -46.04 15.62 43.60
CA LEU A 223 -45.45 15.60 44.94
C LEU A 223 -44.88 16.97 45.37
N LEU A 224 -45.05 18.02 44.57
CA LEU A 224 -44.71 19.43 44.83
C LEU A 224 -45.98 20.26 45.04
#